data_AF-A0A1H0TYU4-F1
#
_entry.id   AF-A0A1H0TYU4-F1
#
_cell.length_a   1.000
_cell.length_b   1.000
_cell.length_c   1.000
_cell.angle_alpha   90.00
_cell.angle_beta   90.00
_cell.angle_gamma   90.00
#
_symmetry.space_group_name_H-M   'P 1'
#
loop_
_entity.id
_entity.type
_entity.pdbx_description
1 polymer ?
#
loop_
_entity_poly.entity_id
_entity_poly.type
_entity_poly.pdbx_seq_one_letter_code
_entity_poly.pdbx_strand_id
1 'polypeptide(L)' 'MAKGMRCKECGSAMYADKEDYQPKGTWVTYVCRNGSCPSVKRGFPWSERTFEGS' A
#
# COMPACT_ATOMS: atom_id res chain seq x y z
N MET A 1 1.70 12.11 -5.09
CA MET A 1 2.84 11.23 -5.45
C MET A 1 3.14 10.33 -4.27
N ALA A 2 2.78 9.04 -4.35
CA ALA A 2 2.91 8.09 -3.25
C ALA A 2 4.32 8.09 -2.66
N LYS A 3 4.46 8.57 -1.42
CA LYS A 3 5.73 8.63 -0.69
C LYS A 3 6.24 7.21 -0.50
N GLY A 4 7.17 6.78 -1.36
CA GLY A 4 8.07 5.63 -1.24
C GLY A 4 7.89 4.72 -0.03
N MET A 5 6.75 4.03 0.07
CA MET A 5 6.53 3.06 1.13
C MET A 5 7.46 1.88 0.88
N ARG A 6 8.23 1.52 1.90
CA ARG A 6 9.08 0.34 1.88
C ARG A 6 8.48 -0.71 2.79
N CYS A 7 8.49 -1.95 2.33
CA CYS A 7 8.03 -3.07 3.12
C CYS A 7 8.90 -3.18 4.37
N LYS A 8 8.29 -3.21 5.56
CA LYS A 8 9.03 -3.36 6.82
C LYS A 8 9.68 -4.74 7.00
N GLU A 9 9.23 -5.75 6.25
CA GLU A 9 9.82 -7.10 6.29
C GLU A 9 11.04 -7.23 5.38
N CYS A 10 10.94 -6.86 4.10
CA CYS A 10 12.03 -7.07 3.14
C CYS A 10 12.73 -5.79 2.66
N GLY A 11 12.31 -4.61 3.13
CA GLY A 11 12.88 -3.31 2.73
C GLY A 11 12.61 -2.90 1.28
N SER A 12 11.97 -3.76 0.49
CA SER A 12 11.68 -3.51 -0.92
C SER A 12 10.61 -2.43 -1.08
N ALA A 13 10.64 -1.73 -2.21
CA ALA A 13 9.62 -0.74 -2.55
C ALA A 13 8.22 -1.37 -2.58
N MET A 14 7.24 -0.64 -2.09
CA MET A 14 5.82 -0.95 -2.20
C MET A 14 5.22 -0.09 -3.31
N TYR A 15 4.16 -0.60 -3.93
CA TYR A 15 3.39 0.10 -4.95
C TYR A 15 1.92 0.10 -4.55
N ALA A 16 1.18 1.12 -4.99
CA ALA A 16 -0.26 1.14 -4.87
C ALA A 16 -0.84 0.14 -5.88
N ASP A 17 -1.54 -0.89 -5.41
CA ASP A 17 -2.21 -1.88 -6.25
C ASP A 17 -3.67 -1.51 -6.49
N LYS A 18 -4.32 -0.97 -5.47
CA LYS A 18 -5.69 -0.49 -5.56
C LYS A 18 -5.84 0.88 -4.92
N GLU A 19 -6.58 1.72 -5.61
CA GLU A 19 -7.02 3.03 -5.15
C GLU A 19 -8.55 3.02 -5.21
N ASP A 20 -9.20 3.07 -4.05
CA ASP A 20 -10.65 3.16 -3.91
C ASP A 20 -11.01 4.59 -3.49
N TYR A 21 -11.50 5.35 -4.46
CA TYR A 21 -11.89 6.75 -4.27
C TYR A 21 -13.29 6.81 -3.68
N GLN A 22 -13.38 7.08 -2.38
CA GLN A 22 -14.65 7.24 -1.69
C GLN A 22 -14.96 8.72 -1.43
N PRO A 23 -16.24 9.11 -1.32
CA PRO A 23 -16.62 10.50 -1.01
C PRO A 23 -16.08 11.00 0.35
N LYS A 24 -15.56 10.11 1.21
CA LYS A 24 -14.96 10.44 2.51
C LYS A 24 -13.42 10.37 2.51
N GLY A 25 -12.78 10.12 1.37
CA GLY A 25 -11.33 9.98 1.24
C GLY A 25 -10.93 8.81 0.33
N THR A 26 -9.65 8.71 0.02
CA THR A 26 -9.11 7.68 -0.87
C THR A 26 -8.47 6.57 -0.04
N TRP A 27 -8.88 5.33 -0.28
CA TRP A 27 -8.21 4.17 0.27
C TRP A 27 -7.16 3.68 -0.72
N VAL A 28 -5.90 3.66 -0.30
CA VAL A 28 -4.81 3.16 -1.13
C VAL A 28 -4.25 1.89 -0.51
N THR A 29 -4.40 0.78 -1.21
CA THR A 29 -3.81 -0.50 -0.84
C THR A 29 -2.41 -0.58 -1.41
N TYR A 30 -1.41 -0.60 -0.53
CA TYR A 30 -0.01 -0.77 -0.88
C TYR A 30 0.43 -2.22 -0.71
N VAL A 31 0.99 -2.79 -1.75
CA VAL A 31 1.60 -4.12 -1.75
C VAL A 31 3.09 -4.02 -1.95
N CYS A 32 3.82 -4.96 -1.34
CA CYS A 32 5.23 -5.07 -1.61
C CYS A 32 5.44 -5.48 -3.08
N ARG A 33 6.31 -4.75 -3.79
CA ARG A 33 6.70 -5.10 -5.15
C ARG A 33 7.43 -6.44 -5.23
N ASN A 34 8.07 -6.84 -4.12
CA ASN A 34 8.70 -8.13 -4.01
C ASN A 34 7.64 -9.19 -3.68
N GLY A 35 7.08 -9.83 -4.72
CA GLY A 35 6.10 -10.92 -4.56
C GLY A 35 6.62 -12.17 -3.83
N SER A 36 7.95 -12.27 -3.66
CA SER A 36 8.57 -13.30 -2.82
C SER A 36 8.63 -12.91 -1.34
N CYS A 37 8.22 -11.70 -0.97
CA CYS A 37 8.20 -11.26 0.42
C CYS A 37 7.20 -12.11 1.24
N PRO A 38 7.62 -12.64 2.41
CA PRO A 38 6.72 -13.39 3.28
C PRO A 38 5.48 -12.60 3.70
N SER A 39 5.57 -11.26 3.80
CA SER A 39 4.42 -10.38 4.07
C SER A 39 3.30 -10.49 3.03
N VAL A 40 3.68 -10.62 1.75
CA VAL A 40 2.73 -10.76 0.63
C VAL A 40 2.15 -12.17 0.61
N LYS A 41 2.99 -13.19 0.84
CA LYS A 41 2.54 -14.59 0.94
C LYS A 41 1.60 -14.83 2.12
N ARG A 42 1.75 -14.08 3.20
CA ARG A 42 0.83 -14.08 4.36
C ARG A 42 -0.48 -13.35 4.08
N GLY A 43 -0.60 -12.66 2.94
CA GLY A 43 -1.81 -11.94 2.57
C GLY A 43 -2.01 -10.64 3.33
N PHE A 44 -0.93 -9.98 3.80
CA PHE A 44 -1.01 -8.64 4.42
C PHE A 44 -0.53 -7.55 3.45
N PRO A 45 -1.37 -7.13 2.48
CA PRO A 45 -1.16 -5.86 1.81
C PRO A 45 -1.41 -4.73 2.84
N TRP A 46 -0.48 -3.79 2.94
CA TRP A 46 -0.63 -2.67 3.86
C TRP A 46 -1.61 -1.67 3.25
N SER A 47 -2.77 -1.48 3.87
CA SER A 47 -3.75 -0.49 3.40
C SER A 47 -3.60 0.79 4.19
N GLU A 48 -3.36 1.91 3.49
CA GLU A 48 -3.36 3.24 4.09
C GLU A 48 -4.59 4.00 3.61
N ARG A 49 -5.30 4.61 4.56
CA ARG A 49 -6.40 5.52 4.26
C ARG A 49 -5.84 6.92 4.10
N THR A 50 -5.80 7.43 2.87
CA THR A 50 -5.38 8.80 2.58
C THR A 50 -6.60 9.70 2.57
N PHE A 51 -6.80 10.47 3.63
CA PHE A 51 -7.75 11.58 3.60
C PHE A 51 -7.08 12.77 2.89
N GLU A 52 -7.29 12.91 1.59
CA GLU A 52 -7.22 14.26 0.98
C GLU A 52 -8.57 14.91 1.23
N GLY A 53 -8.73 15.45 2.45
CA GLY A 53 -9.79 16.38 2.77
C GLY A 53 -9.46 17.72 2.14
N SER A 54 -10.32 18.10 1.19
CA SER A 54 -10.30 19.36 0.43
C SER A 54 -10.37 20.62 1.29
#